data_AF-A0A973GPX2-F1
#
_entry.id   AF-A0A973GPX2-F1
#
_cell.length_a   1.000
_cell.length_b   1.000
_cell.length_c   1.000
_cell.angle_alpha   90.00
_cell.angle_beta   90.00
_cell.angle_gamma   90.00
#
_symmetry.space_group_name_H-M   'P 1'
#
loop_
_entity.id
_entity.type
_entity.pdbx_description
1 polymer ?
#
loop_
_entity_poly.entity_id
_entity_poly.type
_entity_poly.pdbx_seq_one_letter_code
_entity_poly.pdbx_strand_id
1 'polypeptide(L)' 'MVQTNLYDLASGKLIWTASSETLLGDNAGSRVSTFVKVIVKSLADNNVIAPQ' A
#
# COMPACT_ATOMS: atom_id res chain seq x y z
N MET A 1 8.80 3.88 -5.45
CA MET A 1 9.85 3.98 -4.41
C MET A 1 11.04 4.63 -5.05
N VAL A 2 11.44 5.82 -4.60
CA VAL A 2 12.62 6.52 -5.13
C VAL A 2 13.74 6.34 -4.12
N GLN A 3 14.88 5.83 -4.57
CA GLN A 3 16.05 5.62 -3.74
C GLN A 3 17.16 6.56 -4.18
N THR A 4 17.79 7.22 -3.22
CA THR A 4 18.93 8.12 -3.44
C THR A 4 20.13 7.54 -2.71
N ASN A 5 21.16 7.21 -3.47
CA ASN A 5 22.40 6.62 -2.97
C ASN A 5 23.55 7.61 -3.16
N LEU A 6 24.46 7.65 -2.19
CA LEU A 6 25.72 8.37 -2.26
C LEU A 6 26.88 7.37 -2.34
N TYR A 7 27.69 7.50 -3.37
CA TYR A 7 28.86 6.65 -3.60
C TYR A 7 30.15 7.48 -3.53
N ASP A 8 31.21 6.84 -3.05
CA ASP A 8 32.57 7.31 -3.26
C ASP A 8 32.97 7.07 -4.73
N LEU A 9 33.39 8.11 -5.45
CA LEU A 9 33.66 8.01 -6.89
C LEU A 9 34.93 7.21 -7.21
N ALA A 10 35.92 7.21 -6.33
CA ALA A 10 37.21 6.55 -6.57
C ALA A 10 37.14 5.04 -6.32
N SER A 11 36.44 4.62 -5.27
CA SER A 11 36.31 3.22 -4.87
C SER A 11 34.99 2.56 -5.32
N GLY A 12 34.01 3.35 -5.77
CA GLY A 12 32.66 2.87 -6.07
C GLY A 12 31.87 2.44 -4.82
N LYS A 13 32.40 2.68 -3.62
CA LYS A 13 31.80 2.21 -2.36
C LYS A 13 30.56 3.03 -2.01
N LEU A 14 29.49 2.36 -1.60
CA LEU A 14 28.30 3.01 -1.03
C LEU A 14 28.66 3.66 0.31
N ILE A 15 28.47 4.97 0.41
CA ILE A 15 28.67 5.76 1.64
C ILE A 15 27.35 5.85 2.40
N TRP A 16 26.25 6.10 1.69
CA TRP A 16 24.96 6.37 2.31
C TRP A 16 23.79 6.09 1.36
N THR A 17 22.61 5.79 1.92
CA THR A 17 21.37 5.56 1.18
C THR A 17 20.19 6.18 1.93
N ALA A 18 19.27 6.81 1.20
CA ALA A 18 17.93 7.13 1.67
C ALA A 18 16.88 6.60 0.70
N SER A 19 15.81 6.06 1.27
CA SER A 19 14.59 5.72 0.54
C SER A 19 13.53 6.79 0.80
N SER A 20 12.85 7.20 -0.26
CA SER A 20 11.62 7.96 -0.19
C SER A 20 10.45 7.05 -0.58
N GLU A 21 9.58 6.82 0.38
CA GLU A 21 8.26 6.24 0.15
C GLU A 21 7.27 7.37 -0.03
N THR A 22 6.73 7.49 -1.25
CA THR A 22 5.50 8.27 -1.44
C THR A 22 4.36 7.47 -0.83
N LEU A 23 4.05 7.76 0.42
CA LEU A 23 2.78 7.35 1.01
C LEU A 23 1.69 8.06 0.23
N LEU A 24 1.05 7.34 -0.69
CA LEU A 24 -0.22 7.78 -1.27
C LEU A 24 -1.21 7.77 -0.11
N GLY A 25 -1.33 8.92 0.58
CA GLY A 25 -2.21 9.17 1.72
C GLY A 25 -3.68 9.18 1.34
N ASP A 26 -4.09 8.27 0.46
CA ASP A 26 -5.44 8.14 -0.03
C ASP A 26 -6.13 7.07 0.82
N ASN A 27 -6.53 7.48 2.03
CA ASN A 27 -7.44 6.80 2.95
C ASN A 27 -7.51 5.27 2.75
N ALA A 28 -6.44 4.55 3.07
CA ALA A 28 -6.43 3.08 2.96
C ALA A 28 -7.65 2.45 3.67
N GLY A 29 -8.08 3.04 4.79
CA GLY A 29 -9.32 2.66 5.48
C GLY A 29 -10.60 2.84 4.65
N SER A 30 -10.70 3.90 3.83
CA SER A 30 -11.84 4.10 2.92
C SER A 30 -11.87 3.05 1.81
N ARG A 31 -10.72 2.72 1.22
CA ARG A 31 -10.63 1.67 0.18
C ARG A 31 -10.92 0.28 0.75
N VAL A 32 -10.37 -0.05 1.92
CA VAL A 32 -10.64 -1.31 2.63
C VAL A 32 -12.11 -1.41 3.01
N SER A 33 -12.71 -0.35 3.57
CA SER A 33 -14.14 -0.37 3.92
C SER A 33 -15.05 -0.52 2.70
N THR A 34 -14.69 0.08 1.57
CA THR A 34 -15.43 -0.07 0.30
C THR A 34 -15.33 -1.51 -0.22
N PHE A 35 -14.14 -2.08 -0.21
CA PHE A 35 -13.93 -3.48 -0.60
C PHE A 35 -14.72 -4.44 0.29
N VAL A 36 -14.64 -4.28 1.62
CA VAL A 36 -15.39 -5.10 2.59
C VAL A 36 -16.89 -5.00 2.35
N LYS A 37 -17.44 -3.80 2.12
CA LYS A 37 -18.86 -3.62 1.81
C LYS A 37 -19.31 -4.37 0.56
N VAL A 38 -18.49 -4.34 -0.51
CA VAL A 38 -18.79 -5.06 -1.76
C VAL A 38 -18.82 -6.57 -1.51
N ILE A 39 -17.84 -7.11 -0.77
CA ILE A 39 -17.79 -8.54 -0.45
C ILE A 39 -18.96 -8.96 0.44
N VAL A 40 -19.23 -8.22 1.52
CA VAL A 40 -20.36 -8.50 2.42
C VAL A 40 -21.69 -8.47 1.66
N LYS A 41 -21.89 -7.49 0.78
CA LYS A 41 -23.07 -7.43 -0.09
C LYS A 41 -23.15 -8.65 -1.00
N SER A 42 -22.07 -9.01 -1.68
CA SER A 42 -22.04 -10.19 -2.54
C SER A 42 -22.35 -11.47 -1.77
N LEU A 43 -21.85 -11.62 -0.54
CA LEU A 43 -22.11 -12.80 0.29
C LEU A 43 -23.58 -12.85 0.75
N ALA A 44 -24.18 -11.70 1.08
CA ALA A 44 -25.59 -11.60 1.42
C ALA A 44 -26.49 -11.91 0.20
N ASP A 45 -26.16 -11.37 -0.97
CA ASP A 45 -26.89 -11.61 -2.23
C ASP A 45 -26.85 -13.09 -2.64
N ASN A 46 -25.78 -13.81 -2.26
CA ASN A 46 -25.62 -15.25 -2.51
C ASN A 46 -26.11 -16.13 -1.34
N ASN A 47 -26.80 -15.57 -0.34
CA ASN A 47 -27.29 -16.28 0.86
C ASN A 47 -26.20 -17.03 1.65
N VAL A 48 -24.94 -16.63 1.54
CA VAL A 48 -23.82 -17.21 2.30
C VAL A 48 -23.83 -16.68 3.74
N ILE A 49 -24.26 -15.42 3.91
CA ILE A 49 -24.43 -14.77 5.20
C ILE A 49 -25.79 -14.07 5.26
N ALA A 50 -26.34 -13.89 6.46
CA ALA A 50 -27.55 -13.10 6.65
C ALA A 50 -27.25 -11.60 6.46
N PRO A 51 -28.12 -10.83 5.78
CA PRO A 51 -28.00 -9.38 5.77
C PRO A 51 -28.18 -8.83 7.19
N GLN A 52 -27.29 -7.91 7.57
CA GLN A 52 -27.34 -7.15 8.83
C GLN A 52 -28.19 -5.90 8.65
#